data_AF-A0A6H9LRV8-F1
#
_entry.id   AF-A0A6H9LRV8-F1
#
_cell.length_a   1.000
_cell.length_b   1.000
_cell.length_c   1.000
_cell.angle_alpha   90.00
_cell.angle_beta   90.00
_cell.angle_gamma   90.00
#
_symmetry.space_group_name_H-M   'P 1'
#
loop_
_entity.id
_entity.type
_entity.pdbx_description
1 polymer ?
#
loop_
_entity_poly.entity_id
_entity_poly.type
_entity_poly.pdbx_seq_one_letter_code
_entity_poly.pdbx_strand_id
1 'polypeptide(L)'
;MSTESPFFHTKVECPICKTVNEFETIKVGSYLENGRDTDFCPKEIKWKYQRYQSYNPLVYFTAVCTNCFYTREFNAKFKEWKTDNNFRSYRLKPVKEKHLDLLAQSDSVIRAFGETINVNAYPNESAILKIHLAIFDELLADRVLNLDLGRFYLRIAWLFRNLGEEENPNQQYLQGMFSELDNSFVSVQSGAVQEKEIWVKFVKNLYAHFESADHPTEIQSVICSHKDNFANRIQDLEKIFEETETKLGEFKRLFAEYKSAIVGGEFAGSDYGFGDFHSIGEFLLNHKAKNDAIVTSEKEALVKAIHYYKEAFAGDREITPGNQTIQASYLIAELSRRVGDYDGAKEYFNNTIKKGQEFIYEHRTDKSRTALARKILELAIEQGKENMHSLKASSK
;
A
#
# COMPACT_ATOMS: atom_id res chain seq x y z
N MET A 1 -1.50 22.52 12.29
CA MET A 1 -1.88 21.13 11.97
C MET A 1 -1.11 20.74 10.72
N SER A 2 -0.10 19.89 10.84
CA SER A 2 0.61 19.36 9.67
C SER A 2 -0.41 18.65 8.78
N THR A 3 -0.45 19.00 7.50
CA THR A 3 -1.11 18.22 6.45
C THR A 3 -0.47 16.84 6.40
N GLU A 4 -0.92 15.94 7.27
CA GLU A 4 -0.38 14.61 7.40
C GLU A 4 -0.86 13.75 6.22
N SER A 5 -0.06 13.76 5.16
CA SER A 5 -0.14 12.77 4.08
C SER A 5 0.68 11.52 4.47
N PRO A 6 0.26 10.30 4.11
CA PRO A 6 1.10 9.10 4.23
C PRO A 6 2.34 9.17 3.33
N PHE A 7 2.41 10.14 2.42
CA PHE A 7 3.48 10.24 1.44
C PHE A 7 4.42 11.40 1.73
N PHE A 8 5.67 11.22 1.31
CA PHE A 8 6.59 12.30 1.03
C PHE A 8 6.97 12.26 -0.45
N HIS A 9 7.31 13.42 -1.00
CA HIS A 9 7.64 13.54 -2.41
C HIS A 9 9.15 13.43 -2.60
N THR A 10 9.58 12.69 -3.62
CA THR A 10 10.97 12.56 -4.03
C THR A 10 11.09 12.94 -5.51
N LYS A 11 11.94 13.92 -5.81
CA LYS A 11 12.23 14.31 -7.20
C LYS A 11 13.31 13.43 -7.79
N VAL A 12 13.04 12.85 -8.96
CA VAL A 12 14.00 12.00 -9.69
C VAL A 12 13.97 12.34 -11.17
N GLU A 13 15.14 12.60 -11.73
CA GLU A 13 15.31 12.79 -13.17
C GLU A 13 15.22 11.44 -13.89
N CYS A 14 14.37 11.32 -14.91
CA CYS A 14 14.28 10.13 -15.74
C CYS A 14 15.60 9.89 -16.49
N PRO A 15 16.19 8.68 -16.43
CA PRO A 15 17.46 8.41 -17.08
C PRO A 15 17.38 8.42 -18.62
N ILE A 16 16.19 8.16 -19.18
CA ILE A 16 15.90 8.09 -20.62
C ILE A 16 15.73 9.49 -21.22
N CYS A 17 14.67 10.20 -20.83
CA CYS A 17 14.25 11.47 -21.43
C CYS A 17 14.63 12.73 -20.63
N LYS A 18 15.27 12.58 -19.47
CA LYS A 18 15.71 13.69 -18.59
C LYS A 18 14.60 14.55 -17.97
N THR A 19 13.34 14.17 -18.14
CA THR A 19 12.23 14.82 -17.40
C THR A 19 12.43 14.62 -15.90
N VAL A 20 12.32 15.69 -15.12
CA VAL A 20 12.32 15.62 -13.65
C VAL A 20 10.90 15.31 -13.19
N ASN A 21 10.74 14.15 -12.57
CA ASN A 21 9.46 13.67 -12.06
C ASN A 21 9.45 13.85 -10.54
N GLU A 22 8.26 14.01 -9.96
CA GLU A 22 8.04 14.00 -8.53
C GLU A 22 7.20 12.77 -8.17
N PHE A 23 7.74 11.89 -7.34
CA PHE A 23 7.12 10.62 -6.99
C PHE A 23 6.75 10.57 -5.51
N GLU A 24 5.59 10.01 -5.21
CA GLU A 24 5.15 9.72 -3.85
C GLU A 24 5.90 8.49 -3.30
N THR A 25 6.47 8.64 -2.11
CA THR A 25 7.04 7.55 -1.33
C THR A 25 6.25 7.40 -0.05
N ILE A 26 5.84 6.17 0.26
CA ILE A 26 5.15 5.85 1.51
C ILE A 26 6.08 6.11 2.70
N LYS A 27 5.63 6.91 3.66
CA LYS A 27 6.33 7.11 4.94
C LYS A 27 6.28 5.82 5.75
N VAL A 28 7.38 5.50 6.43
CA VAL A 28 7.44 4.35 7.35
C VAL A 28 6.30 4.45 8.37
N GLY A 29 5.56 3.36 8.55
CA GLY A 29 4.42 3.29 9.47
C GLY A 29 3.11 3.88 8.93
N SER A 30 3.02 4.24 7.64
CA SER A 30 1.76 4.72 7.04
C SER A 30 0.71 3.65 6.85
N TYR A 31 1.10 2.37 6.82
CA TYR A 31 0.22 1.22 6.83
C TYR A 31 0.84 0.09 7.66
N LEU A 32 0.01 -0.87 8.06
CA LEU A 32 0.37 -2.08 8.78
C LEU A 32 -0.01 -3.32 7.96
N GLU A 33 0.78 -4.39 8.07
CA GLU A 33 0.51 -5.70 7.48
C GLU A 33 0.16 -6.68 8.61
N ASN A 34 -1.06 -7.20 8.65
CA ASN A 34 -1.47 -8.19 9.66
C ASN A 34 -1.37 -9.61 9.10
N GLY A 35 -0.15 -10.00 8.75
CA GLY A 35 0.16 -11.35 8.28
C GLY A 35 0.54 -11.41 6.81
N ARG A 36 0.90 -12.63 6.37
CA ARG A 36 1.34 -12.91 5.02
C ARG A 36 0.80 -14.26 4.57
N ASP A 37 0.51 -14.36 3.29
CA ASP A 37 0.17 -15.61 2.64
C ASP A 37 1.40 -16.53 2.50
N THR A 38 1.16 -17.77 2.08
CA THR A 38 2.23 -18.79 1.91
C THR A 38 3.22 -18.41 0.80
N ASP A 39 2.82 -17.59 -0.18
CA ASP A 39 3.71 -17.01 -1.20
C ASP A 39 4.32 -15.66 -0.80
N PHE A 40 4.16 -15.28 0.48
CA PHE A 40 4.58 -14.01 1.08
C PHE A 40 3.78 -12.77 0.67
N CYS A 41 2.65 -12.91 -0.02
CA CYS A 41 1.74 -11.79 -0.25
C CYS A 41 1.29 -11.19 1.09
N PRO A 42 1.48 -9.88 1.32
CA PRO A 42 0.91 -9.22 2.49
C PRO A 42 -0.62 -9.40 2.55
N LYS A 43 -1.15 -9.70 3.73
CA LYS A 43 -2.59 -9.78 4.00
C LYS A 43 -3.01 -8.69 4.97
N GLU A 44 -4.31 -8.36 4.95
CA GLU A 44 -4.93 -7.44 5.92
C GLU A 44 -4.19 -6.11 6.04
N ILE A 45 -3.87 -5.51 4.89
CA ILE A 45 -3.19 -4.21 4.83
C ILE A 45 -4.11 -3.15 5.41
N LYS A 46 -3.68 -2.46 6.46
CA LYS A 46 -4.45 -1.39 7.10
C LYS A 46 -3.70 -0.07 7.00
N TRP A 47 -4.24 0.87 6.24
CA TRP A 47 -3.68 2.23 6.18
C TRP A 47 -4.00 3.01 7.46
N LYS A 48 -3.06 3.85 7.89
CA LYS A 48 -3.30 4.81 8.98
C LYS A 48 -4.32 5.88 8.54
N TYR A 49 -4.33 6.20 7.25
CA TYR A 49 -5.22 7.18 6.63
C TYR A 49 -6.28 6.43 5.84
N GLN A 50 -7.51 6.43 6.36
CA GLN A 50 -8.61 5.57 5.89
C GLN A 50 -8.95 5.83 4.41
N ARG A 51 -8.74 7.06 3.91
CA ARG A 51 -8.98 7.38 2.50
C ARG A 51 -8.13 6.56 1.51
N TYR A 52 -6.99 6.02 1.94
CA TYR A 52 -6.15 5.18 1.08
C TYR A 52 -6.40 3.69 1.26
N GLN A 53 -7.44 3.29 1.98
CA GLN A 53 -7.69 1.88 2.27
C GLN A 53 -7.93 1.04 1.01
N SER A 54 -8.44 1.65 -0.08
CA SER A 54 -8.59 1.04 -1.40
C SER A 54 -7.27 0.86 -2.18
N TYR A 55 -6.18 1.50 -1.74
CA TYR A 55 -4.91 1.53 -2.45
C TYR A 55 -4.03 0.38 -1.99
N ASN A 56 -3.66 -0.51 -2.90
CA ASN A 56 -2.58 -1.44 -2.62
C ASN A 56 -1.24 -0.66 -2.52
N PRO A 57 -0.39 -0.88 -1.50
CA PRO A 57 0.92 -0.23 -1.41
C PRO A 57 1.81 -0.40 -2.66
N LEU A 58 1.58 -1.45 -3.45
CA LEU A 58 2.26 -1.69 -4.73
C LEU A 58 2.00 -0.60 -5.78
N VAL A 59 0.97 0.23 -5.63
CA VAL A 59 0.79 1.46 -6.43
C VAL A 59 2.06 2.32 -6.43
N TYR A 60 2.78 2.37 -5.30
CA TYR A 60 3.96 3.20 -5.08
C TYR A 60 5.28 2.43 -5.25
N PHE A 61 5.22 1.17 -5.69
CA PHE A 61 6.38 0.29 -5.83
C PHE A 61 7.29 0.68 -7.01
N THR A 62 6.71 1.20 -8.10
CA THR A 62 7.44 1.64 -9.29
C THR A 62 7.30 3.13 -9.55
N ALA A 63 8.34 3.70 -10.17
CA ALA A 63 8.39 5.07 -10.67
C ALA A 63 8.28 5.06 -12.18
N VAL A 64 7.24 5.71 -12.71
CA VAL A 64 6.93 5.81 -14.14
C VAL A 64 7.15 7.24 -14.58
N CYS A 65 7.98 7.46 -15.59
CA CYS A 65 8.18 8.81 -16.10
C CYS A 65 6.89 9.36 -16.75
N THR A 66 6.47 10.57 -16.38
CA THR A 66 5.26 11.21 -16.94
C THR A 66 5.39 11.58 -18.42
N ASN A 67 6.62 11.64 -18.96
CA ASN A 67 6.87 12.04 -20.35
C ASN A 67 7.14 10.88 -21.31
N CYS A 68 7.86 9.84 -20.87
CA CYS A 68 8.22 8.71 -21.74
C CYS A 68 7.74 7.35 -21.22
N PHE A 69 7.11 7.31 -20.04
CA PHE A 69 6.64 6.08 -19.42
C PHE A 69 7.72 5.05 -19.07
N TYR A 70 9.01 5.42 -19.16
CA TYR A 70 10.08 4.60 -18.60
C TYR A 70 9.85 4.33 -17.13
N THR A 71 9.90 3.05 -16.76
CA THR A 71 9.47 2.56 -15.47
C THR A 71 10.50 1.65 -14.81
N ARG A 72 10.75 1.87 -13.52
CA ARG A 72 11.65 1.05 -12.69
C ARG A 72 11.12 0.90 -11.27
N GLU A 73 11.61 -0.12 -10.57
CA GLU A 73 11.40 -0.23 -9.12
C GLU A 73 11.92 1.02 -8.41
N PHE A 74 11.07 1.60 -7.55
CA PHE A 74 11.37 2.87 -6.90
C PHE A 74 12.16 2.68 -5.61
N ASN A 75 13.43 2.34 -5.77
CA ASN A 75 14.37 2.09 -4.68
C ASN A 75 15.51 3.12 -4.62
N ALA A 76 16.38 3.02 -3.62
CA ALA A 76 17.52 3.93 -3.45
C ALA A 76 18.46 3.94 -4.66
N LYS A 77 18.73 2.76 -5.26
CA LYS A 77 19.59 2.66 -6.46
C LYS A 77 19.03 3.46 -7.63
N PHE A 78 17.72 3.41 -7.85
CA PHE A 78 17.09 4.20 -8.90
C PHE A 78 17.06 5.69 -8.57
N LYS A 79 16.76 6.07 -7.31
CA LYS A 79 16.81 7.48 -6.87
C LYS A 79 18.19 8.11 -7.11
N GLU A 80 19.24 7.32 -6.97
CA GLU A 80 20.64 7.73 -7.13
C GLU A 80 21.28 7.24 -8.43
N TRP A 81 20.49 6.90 -9.47
CA TRP A 81 21.02 6.24 -10.68
C TRP A 81 22.20 6.98 -11.35
N LYS A 82 22.32 8.29 -11.14
CA LYS A 82 23.43 9.11 -11.66
C LYS A 82 24.79 8.70 -11.10
N THR A 83 24.85 8.14 -9.88
CA THR A 83 26.07 7.64 -9.24
C THR A 83 26.38 6.19 -9.58
N ASP A 84 25.41 5.46 -10.14
CA ASP A 84 25.59 4.07 -10.57
C ASP A 84 26.29 4.00 -11.95
N ASN A 85 27.62 3.89 -11.90
CA ASN A 85 28.46 3.76 -13.09
C ASN A 85 28.14 2.50 -13.91
N ASN A 86 27.72 1.41 -13.27
CA ASN A 86 27.41 0.16 -13.96
C ASN A 86 26.12 0.34 -14.77
N PHE A 87 25.06 0.83 -14.12
CA PHE A 87 23.80 1.16 -14.78
C PHE A 87 24.02 2.10 -15.97
N ARG A 88 24.74 3.21 -15.76
CA ARG A 88 24.98 4.22 -16.80
C ARG A 88 25.75 3.68 -17.99
N SER A 89 26.78 2.87 -17.75
CA SER A 89 27.69 2.42 -18.80
C SER A 89 27.14 1.23 -19.58
N TYR A 90 26.52 0.26 -18.89
CA TYR A 90 26.21 -1.04 -19.47
C TYR A 90 24.72 -1.30 -19.68
N ARG A 91 23.85 -0.58 -18.96
CA ARG A 91 22.40 -0.83 -19.00
C ARG A 91 21.62 0.29 -19.67
N LEU A 92 21.95 1.54 -19.34
CA LEU A 92 21.16 2.69 -19.76
C LEU A 92 21.19 2.90 -21.26
N LYS A 93 22.35 2.79 -21.92
CA LYS A 93 22.48 3.06 -23.36
C LYS A 93 21.56 2.15 -24.21
N PRO A 94 21.64 0.81 -24.13
CA PRO A 94 20.79 -0.07 -24.93
C PRO A 94 19.31 0.07 -24.58
N VAL A 95 18.98 0.19 -23.28
CA VAL A 95 17.59 0.36 -22.85
C VAL A 95 17.01 1.67 -23.37
N LYS A 96 17.77 2.78 -23.32
CA LYS A 96 17.32 4.09 -23.80
C LYS A 96 16.95 4.08 -25.27
N GLU A 97 17.81 3.51 -26.11
CA GLU A 97 17.59 3.43 -27.55
C GLU A 97 16.32 2.62 -27.85
N LYS A 98 16.29 1.37 -27.39
CA LYS A 98 15.15 0.46 -27.63
C LYS A 98 13.84 0.98 -27.04
N HIS A 99 13.89 1.65 -25.88
CA HIS A 99 12.70 2.21 -25.24
C HIS A 99 12.12 3.36 -26.09
N LEU A 100 12.96 4.28 -26.55
CA LEU A 100 12.51 5.40 -27.37
C LEU A 100 12.01 4.93 -28.73
N ASP A 101 12.66 3.93 -29.33
CA ASP A 101 12.20 3.31 -30.57
C ASP A 101 10.84 2.65 -30.41
N LEU A 102 10.65 1.87 -29.33
CA LEU A 102 9.36 1.25 -29.02
C LEU A 102 8.29 2.30 -28.70
N LEU A 103 8.64 3.40 -28.02
CA LEU A 103 7.72 4.50 -27.72
C LEU A 103 7.27 5.24 -28.99
N ALA A 104 8.14 5.38 -29.99
CA ALA A 104 7.86 6.10 -31.23
C ALA A 104 6.89 5.36 -32.16
N GLN A 105 6.71 4.05 -31.98
CA GLN A 105 5.78 3.25 -32.78
C GLN A 105 4.32 3.70 -32.59
N SER A 106 3.52 3.64 -33.65
CA SER A 106 2.11 4.05 -33.62
C SER A 106 1.24 3.19 -32.71
N ASP A 107 1.58 1.91 -32.56
CA ASP A 107 0.89 0.96 -31.69
C ASP A 107 1.73 0.55 -30.47
N SER A 108 2.57 1.48 -30.00
CA SER A 108 3.44 1.29 -28.86
C SER A 108 2.69 0.82 -27.61
N VAL A 109 3.03 -0.37 -27.13
CA VAL A 109 2.51 -0.91 -25.86
C VAL A 109 2.87 -0.03 -24.66
N ILE A 110 4.05 0.61 -24.70
CA ILE A 110 4.51 1.52 -23.63
C ILE A 110 3.61 2.74 -23.59
N ARG A 111 3.27 3.32 -24.75
CA ARG A 111 2.36 4.47 -24.81
C ARG A 111 0.95 4.09 -24.36
N ALA A 112 0.42 2.99 -24.89
CA ALA A 112 -0.91 2.50 -24.53
C ALA A 112 -1.05 2.30 -23.02
N PHE A 113 -0.09 1.62 -22.38
CA PHE A 113 -0.13 1.41 -20.92
C PHE A 113 0.13 2.71 -20.15
N GLY A 114 1.06 3.52 -20.62
CA GLY A 114 1.46 4.78 -20.00
C GLY A 114 0.33 5.80 -19.89
N GLU A 115 -0.41 6.00 -20.98
CA GLU A 115 -1.51 6.97 -21.08
C GLU A 115 -2.76 6.52 -20.31
N THR A 116 -2.94 5.21 -20.11
CA THR A 116 -4.09 4.66 -19.35
C THR A 116 -3.88 4.68 -17.84
N ILE A 117 -2.66 4.91 -17.34
CA ILE A 117 -2.41 5.00 -15.88
C ILE A 117 -3.22 6.15 -15.27
N ASN A 118 -4.12 5.81 -14.36
CA ASN A 118 -4.90 6.76 -13.58
C ASN A 118 -5.04 6.23 -12.15
N VAL A 119 -4.07 6.57 -11.30
CA VAL A 119 -4.00 6.08 -9.91
C VAL A 119 -5.19 6.53 -9.08
N ASN A 120 -5.79 7.68 -9.39
CA ASN A 120 -6.93 8.19 -8.63
C ASN A 120 -8.20 7.37 -8.93
N ALA A 121 -8.46 7.10 -10.21
CA ALA A 121 -9.64 6.34 -10.61
C ALA A 121 -9.48 4.82 -10.43
N TYR A 122 -8.32 4.30 -10.78
CA TYR A 122 -8.04 2.86 -10.85
C TYR A 122 -6.69 2.56 -10.19
N PRO A 123 -6.55 2.70 -8.86
CA PRO A 123 -5.26 2.57 -8.19
C PRO A 123 -4.62 1.20 -8.43
N ASN A 124 -5.35 0.12 -8.23
CA ASN A 124 -4.80 -1.24 -8.26
C ASN A 124 -4.51 -1.71 -9.70
N GLU A 125 -5.38 -1.37 -10.64
CA GLU A 125 -5.19 -1.59 -12.07
C GLU A 125 -4.01 -0.77 -12.59
N SER A 126 -3.89 0.49 -12.15
CA SER A 126 -2.71 1.31 -12.45
C SER A 126 -1.45 0.63 -11.93
N ALA A 127 -1.44 0.08 -10.71
CA ALA A 127 -0.28 -0.67 -10.22
C ALA A 127 0.09 -1.84 -11.15
N ILE A 128 -0.90 -2.57 -11.68
CA ILE A 128 -0.67 -3.63 -12.67
C ILE A 128 -0.02 -3.07 -13.94
N LEU A 129 -0.55 -1.99 -14.51
CA LEU A 129 0.02 -1.35 -15.70
C LEU A 129 1.45 -0.88 -15.46
N LYS A 130 1.70 -0.22 -14.32
CA LYS A 130 3.04 0.27 -13.95
C LYS A 130 4.04 -0.87 -13.81
N ILE A 131 3.65 -2.02 -13.25
CA ILE A 131 4.57 -3.16 -13.12
C ILE A 131 4.81 -3.83 -14.47
N HIS A 132 3.83 -3.89 -15.36
CA HIS A 132 4.04 -4.32 -16.75
C HIS A 132 5.03 -3.41 -17.50
N LEU A 133 4.93 -2.08 -17.34
CA LEU A 133 5.92 -1.16 -17.91
C LEU A 133 7.34 -1.43 -17.39
N ALA A 134 7.50 -1.69 -16.08
CA ALA A 134 8.81 -2.09 -15.52
C ALA A 134 9.34 -3.40 -16.14
N ILE A 135 8.46 -4.37 -16.42
CA ILE A 135 8.83 -5.62 -17.10
C ILE A 135 9.30 -5.32 -18.52
N PHE A 136 8.56 -4.50 -19.28
CA PHE A 136 8.97 -4.13 -20.63
C PHE A 136 10.35 -3.50 -20.63
N ASP A 137 10.60 -2.52 -19.75
CA ASP A 137 11.91 -1.86 -19.64
C ASP A 137 13.05 -2.75 -19.14
N GLU A 138 12.74 -3.80 -18.37
CA GLU A 138 13.71 -4.81 -17.96
C GLU A 138 14.11 -5.71 -19.13
N LEU A 139 13.13 -6.11 -19.95
CA LEU A 139 13.32 -6.96 -21.14
C LEU A 139 14.10 -6.27 -22.27
N LEU A 140 14.13 -4.94 -22.31
CA LEU A 140 14.94 -4.19 -23.29
C LEU A 140 16.45 -4.24 -22.99
N ALA A 141 16.85 -4.60 -21.77
CA ALA A 141 18.26 -4.66 -21.42
C ALA A 141 18.96 -5.84 -22.11
N ASP A 142 20.22 -5.64 -22.52
CA ASP A 142 21.02 -6.72 -23.13
C ASP A 142 21.26 -7.87 -22.15
N ARG A 143 21.29 -7.56 -20.86
CA ARG A 143 21.27 -8.53 -19.77
C ARG A 143 20.07 -8.30 -18.87
N VAL A 144 19.09 -9.17 -19.03
CA VAL A 144 17.89 -9.22 -18.20
C VAL A 144 18.25 -9.74 -16.80
N LEU A 145 17.60 -9.17 -15.78
CA LEU A 145 17.63 -9.64 -14.40
C LEU A 145 16.38 -10.48 -14.14
N ASN A 146 16.54 -11.80 -14.24
CA ASN A 146 15.44 -12.74 -14.09
C ASN A 146 14.80 -12.68 -12.70
N LEU A 147 15.59 -12.38 -11.66
CA LEU A 147 15.07 -12.24 -10.31
C LEU A 147 14.09 -11.06 -10.20
N ASP A 148 14.38 -9.94 -10.88
CA ASP A 148 13.49 -8.77 -10.88
C ASP A 148 12.21 -9.05 -11.68
N LEU A 149 12.31 -9.73 -12.83
CA LEU A 149 11.13 -10.15 -13.59
C LEU A 149 10.23 -11.09 -12.77
N GLY A 150 10.81 -12.11 -12.11
CA GLY A 150 10.06 -13.00 -11.21
C GLY A 150 9.33 -12.23 -10.11
N ARG A 151 10.02 -11.26 -9.49
CA ARG A 151 9.45 -10.36 -8.47
C ARG A 151 8.33 -9.46 -8.99
N PHE A 152 8.42 -8.98 -10.22
CA PHE A 152 7.40 -8.13 -10.84
C PHE A 152 6.15 -8.93 -11.18
N TYR A 153 6.29 -10.09 -11.83
CA TYR A 153 5.15 -10.96 -12.13
C TYR A 153 4.45 -11.47 -10.86
N LEU A 154 5.20 -11.81 -9.80
CA LEU A 154 4.61 -12.20 -8.52
C LEU A 154 3.76 -11.07 -7.91
N ARG A 155 4.19 -9.81 -8.03
CA ARG A 155 3.41 -8.65 -7.55
C ARG A 155 2.16 -8.40 -8.40
N ILE A 156 2.23 -8.62 -9.71
CA ILE A 156 1.03 -8.57 -10.57
C ILE A 156 0.04 -9.66 -10.14
N ALA A 157 0.51 -10.87 -9.85
CA ALA A 157 -0.34 -11.94 -9.34
C ALA A 157 -1.05 -11.55 -8.03
N TRP A 158 -0.33 -10.93 -7.09
CA TRP A 158 -0.91 -10.42 -5.85
C TRP A 158 -1.94 -9.31 -6.08
N LEU A 159 -1.74 -8.44 -7.07
CA LEU A 159 -2.71 -7.40 -7.42
C LEU A 159 -3.99 -8.01 -8.00
N PHE A 160 -3.87 -8.96 -8.93
CA PHE A 160 -5.04 -9.67 -9.49
C PHE A 160 -5.86 -10.38 -8.42
N ARG A 161 -5.21 -10.97 -7.42
CA ARG A 161 -5.88 -11.63 -6.29
C ARG A 161 -6.86 -10.72 -5.55
N ASN A 162 -6.54 -9.42 -5.48
CA ASN A 162 -7.31 -8.43 -4.73
C ASN A 162 -8.25 -7.60 -5.62
N LEU A 163 -8.25 -7.78 -6.94
CA LEU A 163 -9.10 -7.02 -7.86
C LEU A 163 -10.58 -7.43 -7.82
N GLY A 164 -10.94 -8.55 -7.19
CA GLY A 164 -12.31 -9.03 -7.08
C GLY A 164 -13.13 -8.44 -5.93
N GLU A 165 -12.59 -7.49 -5.17
CA GLU A 165 -13.31 -6.81 -4.08
C GLU A 165 -14.11 -5.64 -4.69
N GLU A 166 -15.42 -5.84 -4.87
CA GLU A 166 -16.38 -5.11 -5.73
C GLU A 166 -16.63 -3.62 -5.41
N GLU A 167 -15.80 -2.97 -4.60
CA GLU A 167 -16.05 -1.59 -4.17
C GLU A 167 -15.22 -0.57 -4.97
N ASN A 168 -15.92 0.43 -5.51
CA ASN A 168 -15.35 1.54 -6.26
C ASN A 168 -14.28 2.29 -5.42
N PRO A 169 -13.01 2.33 -5.85
CA PRO A 169 -11.92 2.96 -5.09
C PRO A 169 -12.15 4.45 -4.76
N ASN A 170 -12.84 5.19 -5.63
CA ASN A 170 -13.18 6.60 -5.38
C ASN A 170 -14.22 6.73 -4.27
N GLN A 171 -15.21 5.84 -4.24
CA GLN A 171 -16.20 5.83 -3.16
C GLN A 171 -15.55 5.49 -1.83
N GLN A 172 -14.69 4.46 -1.80
CA GLN A 172 -13.92 4.14 -0.59
C GLN A 172 -13.02 5.30 -0.14
N TYR A 173 -12.37 5.99 -1.09
CA TYR A 173 -11.54 7.16 -0.79
C TYR A 173 -12.38 8.27 -0.13
N LEU A 174 -13.53 8.61 -0.71
CA LEU A 174 -14.43 9.62 -0.17
C LEU A 174 -14.98 9.21 1.21
N GLN A 175 -15.42 7.97 1.38
CA GLN A 175 -15.89 7.45 2.66
C GLN A 175 -14.79 7.52 3.73
N GLY A 176 -13.56 7.14 3.39
CA GLY A 176 -12.41 7.26 4.28
C GLY A 176 -12.10 8.71 4.66
N MET A 177 -12.17 9.64 3.70
CA MET A 177 -12.02 11.07 3.95
C MET A 177 -13.12 11.60 4.89
N PHE A 178 -14.37 11.20 4.68
CA PHE A 178 -15.47 11.56 5.59
C PHE A 178 -15.28 10.99 6.99
N SER A 179 -14.79 9.76 7.12
CA SER A 179 -14.48 9.15 8.42
C SER A 179 -13.38 9.91 9.17
N GLU A 180 -12.35 10.38 8.46
CA GLU A 180 -11.29 11.22 9.05
C GLU A 180 -11.83 12.57 9.55
N LEU A 181 -12.73 13.20 8.79
CA LEU A 181 -13.40 14.43 9.19
C LEU A 181 -14.35 14.21 10.38
N ASP A 182 -15.13 13.12 10.37
CA ASP A 182 -16.00 12.70 11.48
C ASP A 182 -15.18 12.55 12.77
N ASN A 183 -14.04 11.85 12.72
CA ASN A 183 -13.17 11.64 13.88
C ASN A 183 -12.57 12.97 14.39
N SER A 184 -12.19 13.85 13.47
CA SER A 184 -11.68 15.18 13.83
C SER A 184 -12.76 16.03 14.49
N PHE A 185 -13.99 15.98 13.97
CA PHE A 185 -15.13 16.70 14.52
C PHE A 185 -15.56 16.16 15.90
N VAL A 186 -15.59 14.84 16.08
CA VAL A 186 -15.82 14.20 17.39
C VAL A 186 -14.80 14.68 18.41
N SER A 187 -13.53 14.84 18.01
CA SER A 187 -12.48 15.35 18.91
C SER A 187 -12.74 16.80 19.37
N VAL A 188 -13.23 17.65 18.46
CA VAL A 188 -13.65 19.03 18.79
C VAL A 188 -14.85 19.01 19.74
N GLN A 189 -15.84 18.17 19.46
CA GLN A 189 -17.04 18.04 20.29
C GLN A 189 -16.69 17.55 21.71
N SER A 190 -15.84 16.53 21.83
CA SER A 190 -15.38 16.03 23.13
C SER A 190 -14.59 17.08 23.89
N GLY A 191 -13.77 17.88 23.21
CA GLY A 191 -13.04 19.00 23.82
C GLY A 191 -13.99 20.04 24.42
N ALA A 192 -15.04 20.44 23.69
CA ALA A 192 -16.03 21.39 24.19
C ALA A 192 -16.78 20.86 25.43
N VAL A 193 -17.15 19.58 25.44
CA VAL A 193 -17.79 18.93 26.60
C VAL A 193 -16.84 18.91 27.80
N GLN A 194 -15.57 18.55 27.58
CA GLN A 194 -14.57 18.49 28.64
C GLN A 194 -14.31 19.87 29.27
N GLU A 195 -14.20 20.93 28.47
CA GLU A 195 -14.03 22.29 28.98
C GLU A 195 -15.25 22.76 29.79
N LYS A 196 -16.47 22.42 29.35
CA LYS A 196 -17.71 22.68 30.10
C LYS A 196 -17.70 21.96 31.45
N GLU A 197 -17.27 20.69 31.51
CA GLU A 197 -17.16 19.95 32.77
C GLU A 197 -16.13 20.55 33.73
N ILE A 198 -14.98 21.00 33.21
CA ILE A 198 -13.95 21.69 34.01
C ILE A 198 -14.52 23.00 34.56
N TRP A 199 -15.23 23.77 33.74
CA TRP A 199 -15.90 24.99 34.14
C TRP A 199 -16.93 24.75 35.26
N VAL A 200 -17.80 23.75 35.11
CA VAL A 200 -18.79 23.39 36.13
C VAL A 200 -18.12 23.03 37.47
N LYS A 201 -16.99 22.32 37.45
CA LYS A 201 -16.21 22.02 38.66
C LYS A 201 -15.62 23.29 39.29
N PHE A 202 -15.07 24.19 38.47
CA PHE A 202 -14.54 25.47 38.94
C PHE A 202 -15.64 26.32 39.61
N VAL A 203 -16.80 26.47 38.95
CA VAL A 203 -17.96 27.21 39.48
C VAL A 203 -18.42 26.63 40.81
N LYS A 204 -18.54 25.30 40.91
CA LYS A 204 -18.90 24.63 42.15
C LYS A 204 -17.92 24.94 43.29
N ASN A 205 -16.61 24.90 43.01
CA ASN A 205 -15.58 25.21 44.00
C ASN A 205 -15.60 26.70 44.41
N LEU A 206 -15.87 27.60 43.46
CA LEU A 206 -15.98 29.03 43.72
C LEU A 206 -17.19 29.34 44.64
N TYR A 207 -18.34 28.75 44.38
CA TYR A 207 -19.51 28.92 45.26
C TYR A 207 -19.28 28.31 46.65
N ALA A 208 -18.64 27.15 46.75
CA ALA A 208 -18.25 26.57 48.04
C ALA A 208 -17.31 27.50 48.84
N HIS A 209 -16.43 28.25 48.15
CA HIS A 209 -15.60 29.27 48.79
C HIS A 209 -16.43 30.45 49.31
N PHE A 210 -17.42 30.92 48.53
CA PHE A 210 -18.32 31.98 48.97
C PHE A 210 -19.19 31.61 50.17
N GLU A 211 -19.47 30.32 50.34
CA GLU A 211 -20.31 29.78 51.42
C GLU A 211 -19.52 29.30 52.64
N SER A 212 -18.18 29.39 52.61
CA SER A 212 -17.34 28.94 53.72
C SER A 212 -17.55 29.83 54.96
N ALA A 213 -17.79 29.20 56.10
CA ALA A 213 -18.05 29.87 57.38
C ALA A 213 -16.78 30.25 58.15
N ASP A 214 -15.60 29.96 57.59
CA ASP A 214 -14.29 30.09 58.27
C ASP A 214 -13.62 31.47 58.04
N HIS A 215 -14.32 32.42 57.40
CA HIS A 215 -13.76 33.74 57.12
C HIS A 215 -14.07 34.77 58.22
N PRO A 216 -13.10 35.62 58.61
CA PRO A 216 -13.35 36.82 59.40
C PRO A 216 -14.43 37.71 58.77
N THR A 217 -15.25 38.37 59.59
CA THR A 217 -16.44 39.13 59.17
C THR A 217 -16.14 40.21 58.12
N GLU A 218 -14.94 40.81 58.19
CA GLU A 218 -14.44 41.82 57.23
C GLU A 218 -14.20 41.22 55.83
N ILE A 219 -13.70 39.98 55.77
CA ILE A 219 -13.47 39.25 54.51
C ILE A 219 -14.80 38.77 53.92
N GLN A 220 -15.74 38.34 54.77
CA GLN A 220 -17.08 37.90 54.34
C GLN A 220 -17.85 39.03 53.62
N SER A 221 -17.73 40.27 54.11
CA SER A 221 -18.33 41.46 53.50
C SER A 221 -17.81 41.71 52.07
N VAL A 222 -16.49 41.58 51.87
CA VAL A 222 -15.86 41.74 50.56
C VAL A 222 -16.30 40.61 49.63
N ILE A 223 -16.27 39.36 50.09
CA ILE A 223 -16.70 38.19 49.31
C ILE A 223 -18.15 38.35 48.83
N CYS A 224 -19.07 38.73 49.72
CA CYS A 224 -20.48 38.94 49.36
C CYS A 224 -20.65 40.04 48.31
N SER A 225 -19.86 41.12 48.37
CA SER A 225 -19.95 42.20 47.38
C SER A 225 -19.50 41.79 45.96
N HIS A 226 -18.65 40.77 45.85
CA HIS A 226 -18.19 40.24 44.57
C HIS A 226 -19.04 39.06 44.07
N LYS A 227 -19.75 38.36 44.95
CA LYS A 227 -20.57 37.18 44.61
C LYS A 227 -21.54 37.46 43.45
N ASP A 228 -22.27 38.57 43.50
CA ASP A 228 -23.25 38.91 42.47
C ASP A 228 -22.60 39.21 41.11
N ASN A 229 -21.41 39.84 41.13
CA ASN A 229 -20.63 40.08 39.92
C ASN A 229 -20.12 38.77 39.29
N PHE A 230 -19.67 37.82 40.11
CA PHE A 230 -19.29 36.50 39.63
C PHE A 230 -20.49 35.71 39.10
N ALA A 231 -21.64 35.75 39.79
CA ALA A 231 -22.84 35.03 39.37
C ALA A 231 -23.30 35.43 37.96
N ASN A 232 -23.34 36.73 37.67
CA ASN A 232 -23.69 37.23 36.33
C ASN A 232 -22.69 36.75 35.26
N ARG A 233 -21.38 36.80 35.55
CA ARG A 233 -20.35 36.33 34.61
C ARG A 233 -20.37 34.83 34.40
N ILE A 234 -20.75 34.08 35.43
CA ILE A 234 -20.90 32.63 35.33
C ILE A 234 -22.05 32.28 34.41
N GLN A 235 -23.20 32.94 34.58
CA GLN A 235 -24.38 32.74 33.74
C GLN A 235 -24.09 33.11 32.27
N ASP A 236 -23.35 34.20 32.02
CA ASP A 236 -22.90 34.58 30.67
C ASP A 236 -22.09 33.45 30.01
N LEU A 237 -21.15 32.84 30.75
CA LEU A 237 -20.30 31.76 30.26
C LEU A 237 -21.07 30.45 30.07
N GLU A 238 -21.98 30.10 30.98
CA GLU A 238 -22.86 28.93 30.83
C GLU A 238 -23.69 29.01 29.55
N LYS A 239 -24.24 30.20 29.26
CA LYS A 239 -24.97 30.46 28.01
C LYS A 239 -24.07 30.28 26.78
N ILE A 240 -22.83 30.74 26.83
CA ILE A 240 -21.86 30.54 25.74
C ILE A 240 -21.60 29.04 25.50
N PHE A 241 -21.48 28.23 26.56
CA PHE A 241 -21.32 26.78 26.42
C PHE A 241 -22.54 26.12 25.77
N GLU A 242 -23.76 26.50 26.16
CA GLU A 242 -25.00 25.99 25.56
C GLU A 242 -25.15 26.40 24.09
N GLU A 243 -24.85 27.66 23.77
CA GLU A 243 -24.83 28.17 22.39
C GLU A 243 -23.79 27.40 21.55
N THR A 244 -22.60 27.15 22.10
CA THR A 244 -21.54 26.38 21.44
C THR A 244 -21.99 24.94 21.15
N GLU A 245 -22.60 24.27 22.13
CA GLU A 245 -23.12 22.91 21.97
C GLU A 245 -24.20 22.84 20.89
N THR A 246 -25.09 23.82 20.86
CA THR A 246 -26.13 23.96 19.83
C THR A 246 -25.51 24.14 18.44
N LYS A 247 -24.52 25.03 18.31
CA LYS A 247 -23.83 25.29 17.03
C LYS A 247 -23.02 24.10 16.53
N LEU A 248 -22.40 23.34 17.43
CA LEU A 248 -21.77 22.07 17.07
C LEU A 248 -22.81 21.05 16.56
N GLY A 249 -23.99 20.99 17.18
CA GLY A 249 -25.10 20.15 16.71
C GLY A 249 -25.59 20.54 15.30
N GLU A 250 -25.78 21.84 15.04
CA GLU A 250 -26.14 22.36 13.73
C GLU A 250 -25.10 22.00 12.66
N PHE A 251 -23.81 22.18 12.98
CA PHE A 251 -22.71 21.84 12.08
C PHE A 251 -22.66 20.34 11.77
N LYS A 252 -22.86 19.47 12.78
CA LYS A 252 -22.91 18.02 12.59
C LYS A 252 -24.01 17.61 11.61
N ARG A 253 -25.18 18.23 11.70
CA ARG A 253 -26.30 17.98 10.77
C ARG A 253 -25.94 18.41 9.35
N LEU A 254 -25.39 19.62 9.19
CA LEU A 254 -24.96 20.13 7.88
C LEU A 254 -23.87 19.23 7.26
N PHE A 255 -22.95 18.72 8.08
CA PHE A 255 -21.94 17.76 7.62
C PHE A 255 -22.55 16.44 7.16
N ALA A 256 -23.55 15.91 7.88
CA ALA A 256 -24.26 14.69 7.49
C ALA A 256 -25.02 14.87 6.16
N GLU A 257 -25.64 16.03 5.95
CA GLU A 257 -26.30 16.41 4.69
C GLU A 257 -25.30 16.49 3.53
N TYR A 258 -24.13 17.09 3.76
CA TYR A 258 -23.05 17.13 2.77
C TYR A 258 -22.55 15.71 2.41
N LYS A 259 -22.32 14.87 3.42
CA LYS A 259 -21.88 13.47 3.23
C LYS A 259 -22.89 12.66 2.42
N SER A 260 -24.18 12.78 2.74
CA SER A 260 -25.23 12.04 2.00
C SER A 260 -25.39 12.52 0.57
N ALA A 261 -25.25 13.83 0.30
CA ALA A 261 -25.31 14.37 -1.05
C ALA A 261 -24.15 13.88 -1.94
N ILE A 262 -22.95 13.74 -1.37
CA ILE A 262 -21.76 13.31 -2.13
C ILE A 262 -21.71 11.79 -2.30
N VAL A 263 -21.99 11.02 -1.25
CA VAL A 263 -21.89 9.54 -1.29
C VAL A 263 -23.13 8.90 -1.92
N GLY A 264 -24.31 9.50 -1.75
CA GLY A 264 -25.59 9.00 -2.26
C GLY A 264 -25.99 9.55 -3.65
N GLY A 265 -25.17 10.40 -4.27
CA GLY A 265 -25.42 10.96 -5.61
C GLY A 265 -25.11 9.99 -6.76
N GLU A 266 -25.25 10.46 -8.00
CA GLU A 266 -25.00 9.72 -9.27
C GLU A 266 -23.63 9.01 -9.36
N PHE A 267 -22.67 9.35 -8.49
CA PHE A 267 -21.40 8.65 -8.32
C PHE A 267 -21.52 7.20 -7.80
N ALA A 268 -22.72 6.78 -7.36
CA ALA A 268 -22.96 5.44 -6.86
C ALA A 268 -23.43 4.41 -7.89
N GLY A 269 -23.70 4.83 -9.13
CA GLY A 269 -24.41 4.00 -10.11
C GLY A 269 -23.67 3.65 -11.39
N SER A 270 -22.41 4.04 -11.59
CA SER A 270 -21.69 3.71 -12.82
C SER A 270 -21.03 2.33 -12.73
N ASP A 271 -21.43 1.44 -13.65
CA ASP A 271 -20.70 0.23 -14.02
C ASP A 271 -19.20 0.58 -14.14
N TYR A 272 -18.36 0.02 -13.25
CA TYR A 272 -16.98 0.50 -13.06
C TYR A 272 -16.07 -0.04 -14.16
N GLY A 273 -16.24 0.49 -15.37
CA GLY A 273 -15.36 0.22 -16.51
C GLY A 273 -13.95 0.77 -16.27
N PHE A 274 -12.99 0.24 -17.02
CA PHE A 274 -11.59 0.67 -17.01
C PHE A 274 -11.28 1.54 -18.23
N GLY A 275 -11.44 2.86 -18.10
CA GLY A 275 -11.34 3.79 -19.22
C GLY A 275 -12.39 3.47 -20.29
N ASP A 276 -11.95 3.24 -21.52
CA ASP A 276 -12.83 2.86 -22.64
C ASP A 276 -13.18 1.35 -22.68
N PHE A 277 -12.74 0.56 -21.70
CA PHE A 277 -12.92 -0.88 -21.63
C PHE A 277 -13.86 -1.28 -20.49
N HIS A 278 -14.52 -2.43 -20.59
CA HIS A 278 -15.38 -2.93 -19.51
C HIS A 278 -14.58 -3.33 -18.27
N SER A 279 -13.33 -3.77 -18.44
CA SER A 279 -12.43 -4.09 -17.32
C SER A 279 -10.96 -3.98 -17.73
N ILE A 280 -10.08 -3.95 -16.73
CA ILE A 280 -8.63 -4.10 -16.95
C ILE A 280 -8.30 -5.41 -17.66
N GLY A 281 -9.05 -6.48 -17.40
CA GLY A 281 -8.86 -7.78 -18.06
C GLY A 281 -9.06 -7.69 -19.57
N GLU A 282 -10.09 -6.98 -20.02
CA GLU A 282 -10.36 -6.72 -21.44
C GLU A 282 -9.24 -5.87 -22.06
N PHE A 283 -8.85 -4.78 -21.39
CA PHE A 283 -7.73 -3.94 -21.84
C PHE A 283 -6.45 -4.76 -22.05
N LEU A 284 -6.08 -5.59 -21.06
CA LEU A 284 -4.88 -6.41 -21.12
C LEU A 284 -4.97 -7.48 -22.21
N LEU A 285 -6.14 -8.12 -22.37
CA LEU A 285 -6.35 -9.13 -23.41
C LEU A 285 -6.18 -8.56 -24.82
N ASN A 286 -6.69 -7.35 -25.06
CA ASN A 286 -6.57 -6.66 -26.35
C ASN A 286 -5.10 -6.36 -26.72
N HIS A 287 -4.23 -6.18 -25.73
CA HIS A 287 -2.81 -5.90 -25.95
C HIS A 287 -1.94 -7.16 -25.91
N LYS A 288 -2.38 -8.24 -25.24
CA LYS A 288 -1.63 -9.50 -25.09
C LYS A 288 -1.23 -10.11 -26.43
N ALA A 289 -2.10 -10.04 -27.44
CA ALA A 289 -1.81 -10.58 -28.78
C ALA A 289 -0.54 -9.99 -29.41
N LYS A 290 -0.14 -8.78 -29.01
CA LYS A 290 1.04 -8.07 -29.53
C LYS A 290 2.28 -8.24 -28.66
N ASN A 291 2.10 -8.62 -27.39
CA ASN A 291 3.21 -8.74 -26.44
C ASN A 291 2.93 -9.85 -25.40
N ASP A 292 3.64 -10.98 -25.54
CA ASP A 292 3.53 -12.15 -24.67
C ASP A 292 4.02 -11.91 -23.22
N ALA A 293 4.70 -10.78 -22.97
CA ALA A 293 5.03 -10.38 -21.61
C ALA A 293 3.79 -9.93 -20.81
N ILE A 294 2.67 -9.62 -21.47
CA ILE A 294 1.42 -9.23 -20.80
C ILE A 294 0.73 -10.45 -20.20
N VAL A 295 0.35 -10.33 -18.93
CA VAL A 295 -0.43 -11.33 -18.20
C VAL A 295 -1.80 -10.77 -17.84
N THR A 296 -2.85 -11.55 -18.05
CA THR A 296 -4.24 -11.11 -17.89
C THR A 296 -4.92 -11.66 -16.64
N SER A 297 -4.23 -12.52 -15.89
CA SER A 297 -4.76 -13.16 -14.69
C SER A 297 -3.67 -13.46 -13.67
N GLU A 298 -4.08 -13.76 -12.43
CA GLU A 298 -3.18 -14.25 -11.38
C GLU A 298 -2.40 -15.48 -11.85
N LYS A 299 -3.10 -16.48 -12.42
CA LYS A 299 -2.47 -17.74 -12.83
C LYS A 299 -1.38 -17.52 -13.88
N GLU A 300 -1.65 -16.70 -14.91
CA GLU A 300 -0.64 -16.37 -15.93
C GLU A 300 0.56 -15.64 -15.34
N ALA A 301 0.31 -14.68 -14.44
CA ALA A 301 1.35 -13.95 -13.73
C ALA A 301 2.22 -14.90 -12.88
N LEU A 302 1.60 -15.84 -12.15
CA LEU A 302 2.33 -16.85 -11.38
C LEU A 302 3.18 -17.76 -12.27
N VAL A 303 2.66 -18.21 -13.42
CA VAL A 303 3.43 -19.03 -14.37
C VAL A 303 4.67 -18.27 -14.87
N LYS A 304 4.53 -17.00 -15.26
CA LYS A 304 5.69 -16.16 -15.65
C LYS A 304 6.64 -15.95 -14.47
N ALA A 305 6.14 -15.72 -13.26
CA ALA A 305 6.98 -15.58 -12.07
C ALA A 305 7.81 -16.84 -11.81
N ILE A 306 7.20 -18.03 -11.87
CA ILE A 306 7.89 -19.33 -11.71
C ILE A 306 9.00 -19.48 -12.74
N HIS A 307 8.72 -19.19 -14.02
CA HIS A 307 9.70 -19.27 -15.09
C HIS A 307 10.95 -18.42 -14.76
N TYR A 308 10.76 -17.14 -14.46
CA TYR A 308 11.87 -16.24 -14.18
C TYR A 308 12.58 -16.55 -12.86
N TYR A 309 11.88 -17.02 -11.83
CA TYR A 309 12.54 -17.51 -10.61
C TYR A 309 13.39 -18.75 -10.87
N LYS A 310 12.93 -19.70 -11.71
CA LYS A 310 13.73 -20.88 -12.12
C LYS A 310 14.98 -20.46 -12.89
N GLU A 311 14.86 -19.53 -13.85
CA GLU A 311 16.01 -18.98 -14.58
C GLU A 311 17.01 -18.28 -13.65
N ALA A 312 16.51 -17.46 -12.72
CA ALA A 312 17.35 -16.78 -11.72
C ALA A 312 18.03 -17.77 -10.75
N PHE A 313 17.36 -18.88 -10.42
CA PHE A 313 17.88 -19.91 -9.52
C PHE A 313 18.90 -20.83 -10.18
N ALA A 314 18.76 -21.09 -11.48
CA ALA A 314 19.75 -21.79 -12.28
C ALA A 314 21.00 -20.93 -12.54
N GLY A 315 20.87 -19.60 -12.51
CA GLY A 315 21.97 -18.66 -12.69
C GLY A 315 22.73 -18.35 -11.39
N ASP A 316 24.06 -18.42 -11.42
CA ASP A 316 24.91 -18.20 -10.22
C ASP A 316 25.06 -16.72 -9.78
N ARG A 317 24.46 -15.76 -10.51
CA ARG A 317 24.80 -14.33 -10.38
C ARG A 317 23.74 -13.49 -9.67
N GLU A 318 22.50 -13.94 -9.62
CA GLU A 318 21.37 -13.14 -9.11
C GLU A 318 20.94 -13.54 -7.71
N ILE A 319 21.09 -14.82 -7.36
CA ILE A 319 20.68 -15.35 -6.06
C ILE A 319 21.92 -15.67 -5.24
N THR A 320 22.06 -14.99 -4.09
CA THR A 320 23.20 -15.21 -3.20
C THR A 320 23.04 -16.55 -2.45
N PRO A 321 24.12 -17.33 -2.26
CA PRO A 321 24.09 -18.54 -1.45
C PRO A 321 23.56 -18.31 -0.03
N GLY A 322 22.85 -19.32 0.51
CA GLY A 322 22.25 -19.28 1.85
C GLY A 322 20.77 -18.89 1.83
N ASN A 323 20.38 -17.90 2.66
CA ASN A 323 18.97 -17.56 2.88
C ASN A 323 18.21 -17.19 1.59
N GLN A 324 18.83 -16.45 0.66
CA GLN A 324 18.16 -16.09 -0.60
C GLN A 324 17.90 -17.32 -1.47
N THR A 325 18.85 -18.25 -1.53
CA THR A 325 18.68 -19.52 -2.26
C THR A 325 17.56 -20.36 -1.65
N ILE A 326 17.51 -20.48 -0.33
CA ILE A 326 16.44 -21.22 0.37
C ILE A 326 15.07 -20.57 0.09
N GLN A 327 14.99 -19.24 0.19
CA GLN A 327 13.76 -18.51 -0.08
C GLN A 327 13.28 -18.62 -1.54
N ALA A 328 14.20 -18.52 -2.49
CA ALA A 328 13.87 -18.65 -3.91
C ALA A 328 13.40 -20.07 -4.25
N SER A 329 14.08 -21.09 -3.73
CA SER A 329 13.67 -22.50 -3.88
C SER A 329 12.26 -22.73 -3.31
N TYR A 330 11.97 -22.17 -2.14
CA TYR A 330 10.64 -22.26 -1.53
C TYR A 330 9.57 -21.56 -2.38
N LEU A 331 9.86 -20.34 -2.85
CA LEU A 331 8.92 -19.60 -3.71
C LEU A 331 8.62 -20.37 -4.99
N ILE A 332 9.63 -20.92 -5.67
CA ILE A 332 9.40 -21.75 -6.86
C ILE A 332 8.46 -22.91 -6.52
N ALA A 333 8.67 -23.59 -5.39
CA ALA A 333 7.82 -24.70 -4.95
C ALA A 333 6.38 -24.26 -4.72
N GLU A 334 6.17 -23.22 -3.92
CA GLU A 334 4.84 -22.76 -3.52
C GLU A 334 4.06 -22.18 -4.69
N LEU A 335 4.71 -21.41 -5.56
CA LEU A 335 4.07 -20.91 -6.76
C LEU A 335 3.70 -22.04 -7.73
N SER A 336 4.58 -23.04 -7.90
CA SER A 336 4.29 -24.23 -8.74
C SER A 336 3.06 -24.98 -8.21
N ARG A 337 2.96 -25.15 -6.90
CA ARG A 337 1.78 -25.77 -6.26
C ARG A 337 0.50 -25.00 -6.57
N ARG A 338 0.54 -23.66 -6.46
CA ARG A 338 -0.63 -22.79 -6.70
C ARG A 338 -1.15 -22.85 -8.14
N VAL A 339 -0.25 -23.03 -9.12
CA VAL A 339 -0.65 -23.15 -10.53
C VAL A 339 -1.04 -24.59 -10.92
N GLY A 340 -0.91 -25.55 -10.00
CA GLY A 340 -1.24 -26.96 -10.18
C GLY A 340 -0.09 -27.85 -10.67
N ASP A 341 1.14 -27.32 -10.75
CA ASP A 341 2.35 -28.10 -11.03
C ASP A 341 2.85 -28.77 -9.74
N TYR A 342 2.12 -29.79 -9.29
CA TYR A 342 2.38 -30.48 -8.03
C TYR A 342 3.67 -31.31 -8.05
N ASP A 343 4.07 -31.83 -9.22
CA ASP A 343 5.32 -32.58 -9.38
C ASP A 343 6.53 -31.66 -9.28
N GLY A 344 6.52 -30.53 -10.01
CA GLY A 344 7.55 -29.50 -9.89
C GLY A 344 7.62 -28.93 -8.48
N ALA A 345 6.46 -28.66 -7.86
CA ALA A 345 6.41 -28.18 -6.49
C ALA A 345 7.09 -29.15 -5.50
N LYS A 346 6.83 -30.46 -5.62
CA LYS A 346 7.43 -31.49 -4.76
C LYS A 346 8.96 -31.48 -4.82
N GLU A 347 9.53 -31.37 -6.01
CA GLU A 347 10.99 -31.31 -6.19
C GLU A 347 11.60 -30.12 -5.45
N TYR A 348 11.03 -28.93 -5.64
CA TYR A 348 11.55 -27.71 -5.03
C TYR A 348 11.28 -27.64 -3.52
N PHE A 349 10.19 -28.22 -2.99
CA PHE A 349 10.00 -28.36 -1.54
C PHE A 349 11.09 -29.24 -0.92
N ASN A 350 11.40 -30.39 -1.53
CA ASN A 350 12.47 -31.26 -1.05
C ASN A 350 13.84 -30.58 -1.10
N ASN A 351 14.12 -29.84 -2.19
CA ASN A 351 15.35 -29.05 -2.34
C ASN A 351 15.47 -27.98 -1.24
N THR A 352 14.38 -27.24 -0.99
CA THR A 352 14.30 -26.24 0.08
C THR A 352 14.57 -26.85 1.45
N ILE A 353 13.96 -28.00 1.74
CA ILE A 353 14.12 -28.69 3.02
C ILE A 353 15.58 -29.10 3.22
N LYS A 354 16.18 -29.73 2.20
CA LYS A 354 17.58 -30.17 2.24
C LYS A 354 18.53 -28.99 2.45
N LYS A 355 18.47 -27.97 1.58
CA LYS A 355 19.34 -26.79 1.67
C LYS A 355 19.14 -26.01 2.96
N GLY A 356 17.90 -25.93 3.44
CA GLY A 356 17.56 -25.29 4.71
C GLY A 356 18.21 -26.00 5.91
N GLN A 357 18.13 -27.32 5.96
CA GLN A 357 18.77 -28.13 7.02
C GLN A 357 20.29 -28.01 6.99
N GLU A 358 20.90 -28.11 5.81
CA GLU A 358 22.36 -27.94 5.62
C GLU A 358 22.82 -26.57 6.13
N PHE A 359 22.15 -25.49 5.70
CA PHE A 359 22.49 -24.13 6.11
C PHE A 359 22.34 -23.92 7.62
N ILE A 360 21.27 -24.44 8.23
CA ILE A 360 21.05 -24.37 9.68
C ILE A 360 22.12 -25.14 10.44
N TYR A 361 22.54 -26.30 9.94
CA TYR A 361 23.58 -27.10 10.57
C TYR A 361 24.94 -26.41 10.55
N GLU A 362 25.34 -25.86 9.40
CA GLU A 362 26.58 -25.09 9.24
C GLU A 362 26.65 -23.86 10.15
N HIS A 363 25.51 -23.21 10.40
CA HIS A 363 25.41 -21.97 11.16
C HIS A 363 24.72 -22.17 12.53
N ARG A 364 24.81 -23.36 13.12
CA ARG A 364 24.06 -23.74 14.33
C ARG A 364 24.33 -22.85 15.55
N THR A 365 25.48 -22.17 15.59
CA THR A 365 25.87 -21.25 16.67
C THR A 365 25.33 -19.84 16.48
N ASP A 366 24.85 -19.48 15.28
CA ASP A 366 24.31 -18.17 14.95
C ASP A 366 22.79 -18.23 14.70
N LYS A 367 22.05 -17.99 15.78
CA LYS A 367 20.57 -17.98 15.75
C LYS A 367 20.03 -16.87 14.85
N SER A 368 20.72 -15.73 14.75
CA SER A 368 20.26 -14.60 13.94
C SER A 368 20.30 -14.94 12.45
N ARG A 369 21.38 -15.58 12.01
CA ARG A 369 21.58 -15.98 10.61
C ARG A 369 20.67 -17.11 10.16
N THR A 370 20.31 -18.01 11.09
CA THR A 370 19.45 -19.19 10.81
C THR A 370 17.95 -18.94 11.00
N ALA A 371 17.54 -17.82 11.61
CA ALA A 371 16.14 -17.54 11.93
C ALA A 371 15.22 -17.59 10.69
N LEU A 372 15.63 -16.95 9.59
CA LEU A 372 14.86 -16.94 8.35
C LEU A 372 14.79 -18.34 7.71
N ALA A 373 15.93 -19.04 7.61
CA ALA A 373 15.97 -20.41 7.09
C ALA A 373 15.06 -21.36 7.88
N ARG A 374 15.01 -21.24 9.21
CA ARG A 374 14.11 -22.05 10.07
C ARG A 374 12.64 -21.79 9.75
N LYS A 375 12.24 -20.52 9.60
CA LYS A 375 10.86 -20.16 9.25
C LYS A 375 10.47 -20.66 7.86
N ILE A 376 11.36 -20.53 6.87
CA ILE A 376 11.11 -21.03 5.51
C ILE A 376 11.04 -22.56 5.50
N LEU A 377 11.88 -23.24 6.28
CA LEU A 377 11.87 -24.70 6.40
C LEU A 377 10.55 -25.22 6.98
N GLU A 378 10.02 -24.56 8.01
CA GLU A 378 8.73 -24.89 8.60
C GLU A 378 7.60 -24.77 7.57
N LEU A 379 7.53 -23.64 6.86
CA LEU A 379 6.58 -23.43 5.78
C LEU A 379 6.72 -24.47 4.66
N ALA A 380 7.96 -24.80 4.26
CA ALA A 380 8.23 -25.79 3.22
C ALA A 380 7.72 -27.19 3.60
N ILE A 381 7.83 -27.57 4.89
CA ILE A 381 7.33 -28.85 5.39
C ILE A 381 5.80 -28.86 5.40
N GLU A 382 5.17 -27.78 5.87
CA GLU A 382 3.71 -27.64 5.91
C GLU A 382 3.10 -27.68 4.51
N GLN A 383 3.53 -26.77 3.64
CA GLN A 383 3.02 -26.66 2.27
C GLN A 383 3.42 -27.86 1.40
N GLY A 384 4.58 -28.48 1.67
CA GLY A 384 4.98 -29.73 1.04
C GLY A 384 4.03 -30.89 1.35
N LYS A 385 3.47 -30.96 2.56
CA LYS A 385 2.43 -31.96 2.90
C LYS A 385 1.14 -31.71 2.14
N GLU A 386 0.66 -30.47 2.10
CA GLU A 386 -0.52 -30.08 1.31
C GLU A 386 -0.37 -30.43 -0.17
N ASN A 387 0.82 -30.18 -0.73
CA ASN A 387 1.15 -30.55 -2.10
C ASN A 387 1.01 -32.07 -2.33
N MET A 388 1.52 -32.89 -1.41
CA MET A 388 1.41 -34.35 -1.52
C MET A 388 -0.04 -34.85 -1.44
N HIS A 389 -0.91 -34.16 -0.69
CA HIS A 389 -2.35 -34.45 -0.69
C HIS A 389 -2.98 -34.12 -2.05
N SER A 390 -2.64 -32.97 -2.62
CA SER A 390 -3.14 -32.52 -3.93
C SER A 390 -2.67 -33.41 -5.09
N LEU A 391 -1.41 -33.86 -5.04
CA LEU A 391 -0.83 -34.80 -6.01
C LEU A 391 -1.58 -36.16 -5.99
N LYS A 392 -1.90 -36.68 -4.80
CA LYS A 392 -2.66 -37.92 -4.66
C LYS A 392 -4.12 -37.77 -5.13
N ALA A 393 -4.70 -36.59 -5.01
CA ALA A 393 -6.05 -36.30 -5.46
C ALA A 393 -6.14 -36.16 -6.99
N SER A 394 -5.09 -35.64 -7.64
CA SER A 394 -5.03 -35.47 -9.11
C SER A 394 -4.65 -36.73 -9.88
N SER A 395 -4.07 -37.73 -9.21
CA SER A 395 -3.75 -39.05 -9.80
C SER A 395 -4.89 -40.08 -9.70
N LYS A 396 -6.05 -39.69 -9.14
CA LYS A 396 -7.29 -40.47 -9.11
C LYS A 396 -8.25 -39.89 -10.13
#